data_AF-F7PTW0-F1
#
_entry.id   AF-F7PTW0-F1
#
_cell.length_a   1.000
_cell.length_b   1.000
_cell.length_c   1.000
_cell.angle_alpha   90.00
_cell.angle_beta   90.00
_cell.angle_gamma   90.00
#
_symmetry.space_group_name_H-M   'P 1'
#
loop_
_entity.id
_entity.type
_entity.pdbx_description
1 polymer ?
#
loop_
_entity_poly.entity_id
_entity_poly.type
_entity_poly.pdbx_seq_one_letter_code
_entity_poly.pdbx_strand_id
1 'polypeptide(L)' 'MVGEELKTELDQLIEDLHNPLYYFDEKPGNLRIDFIETFCKHTKSPFNGQPFILELWE' A
#
# COMPACT_ATOMS: atom_id res chain seq x y z
N MET A 1 34.17 -14.87 2.30
CA MET A 1 33.95 -14.11 1.05
C MET A 1 32.67 -13.31 1.27
N VAL A 2 32.64 -12.00 1.04
CA VAL A 2 31.56 -11.08 1.49
C VAL A 2 30.15 -11.45 0.97
N GLY A 3 30.03 -12.28 -0.07
CA GLY A 3 28.73 -12.68 -0.63
C GLY A 3 27.96 -13.79 0.11
N GLU A 4 28.61 -14.57 0.98
CA GLU A 4 27.93 -15.71 1.66
C GLU A 4 26.97 -15.23 2.75
N GLU A 5 27.34 -14.19 3.51
CA GLU A 5 26.48 -13.57 4.51
C GLU A 5 25.26 -12.92 3.85
N LEU A 6 25.47 -12.16 2.76
CA LEU A 6 24.39 -11.54 2.00
C LEU A 6 23.41 -12.58 1.45
N LYS A 7 23.92 -13.70 0.93
CA LYS A 7 23.07 -14.78 0.41
C LYS A 7 22.22 -15.39 1.53
N THR A 8 22.84 -15.67 2.68
CA THR A 8 22.14 -16.23 3.85
C THR A 8 21.03 -15.29 4.32
N GLU A 9 21.29 -13.99 4.38
CA GLU A 9 20.30 -12.99 4.78
C GLU A 9 19.12 -12.93 3.79
N LEU A 10 19.40 -12.97 2.48
CA LEU A 10 18.36 -13.00 1.45
C LEU A 10 17.51 -14.28 1.54
N ASP A 11 18.12 -15.43 1.79
CA ASP A 11 17.40 -16.70 1.96
C ASP A 11 16.47 -16.63 3.19
N GLN A 12 16.95 -16.04 4.30
CA GLN A 12 16.13 -15.84 5.51
C GLN A 12 14.96 -14.88 5.26
N LEU A 13 15.20 -13.77 4.58
CA LEU A 13 14.14 -12.81 4.23
C LEU A 13 13.07 -13.44 3.35
N ILE A 14 13.44 -14.33 2.43
CA ILE A 14 12.48 -15.08 1.60
C ILE A 14 11.63 -16.03 2.46
N GLU A 15 12.23 -16.70 3.45
CA GLU A 15 11.46 -17.52 4.40
C GLU A 15 10.51 -16.66 5.24
N ASP A 16 10.95 -15.49 5.69
CA ASP A 16 10.15 -14.56 6.49
C ASP A 16 8.90 -14.06 5.75
N LEU A 17 8.95 -13.93 4.42
CA LEU A 17 7.78 -13.60 3.59
C LEU A 17 6.65 -14.64 3.69
N HIS A 18 6.96 -15.88 4.09
CA HIS A 18 5.99 -16.95 4.28
C HIS A 18 5.51 -17.07 5.73
N ASN A 19 5.93 -16.17 6.62
CA ASN A 19 5.56 -16.21 8.03
C ASN A 19 4.05 -15.92 8.21
N PRO A 20 3.24 -16.89 8.66
CA PRO A 20 1.79 -16.73 8.76
C PRO A 20 1.35 -15.74 9.86
N LEU A 21 2.26 -15.30 10.72
CA LEU A 21 1.99 -14.26 11.72
C LEU A 21 1.75 -12.88 11.07
N TYR A 22 2.35 -12.66 9.90
CA TYR A 22 2.22 -11.41 9.15
C TYR A 22 1.44 -11.69 7.87
N TYR A 23 0.37 -10.94 7.66
CA TYR A 23 -0.43 -11.02 6.45
C TYR A 23 -0.71 -9.61 5.95
N PHE A 24 -0.78 -9.49 4.62
CA PHE A 24 -1.23 -8.26 3.99
C PHE A 24 -2.75 -8.32 3.84
N ASP A 25 -3.46 -7.31 4.34
CA ASP A 25 -4.90 -7.15 4.16
C ASP A 25 -5.21 -5.78 3.58
N GLU A 26 -5.73 -5.78 2.35
CA GLU A 26 -6.11 -4.59 1.61
C GLU A 26 -7.46 -4.01 2.06
N LYS A 27 -8.32 -4.78 2.73
CA LYS A 27 -9.67 -4.37 3.13
C LYS A 27 -9.72 -3.04 3.89
N PRO A 28 -8.91 -2.81 4.93
CA PRO A 28 -8.93 -1.52 5.62
C PRO A 28 -8.49 -0.37 4.70
N GLY A 29 -7.53 -0.59 3.80
CA GLY A 29 -7.11 0.40 2.81
C GLY A 29 -8.25 0.74 1.85
N ASN A 30 -8.81 -0.29 1.20
CA ASN A 30 -9.90 -0.17 0.24
C ASN A 30 -11.14 0.52 0.83
N LEU A 31 -11.48 0.23 2.10
CA LEU A 31 -12.59 0.91 2.78
C LEU A 31 -12.42 2.44 2.83
N ARG A 32 -11.19 2.92 3.01
CA ARG A 32 -10.88 4.36 3.08
C ARG A 32 -10.83 4.96 1.69
N ILE A 33 -10.25 4.25 0.71
CA ILE A 33 -10.25 4.63 -0.70
C ILE A 33 -11.69 4.81 -1.19
N ASP A 34 -12.55 3.80 -0.98
CA ASP A 34 -13.96 3.82 -1.36
C ASP A 34 -14.68 5.02 -0.74
N PHE A 35 -14.43 5.31 0.53
CA PHE A 35 -15.02 6.47 1.19
C PHE A 35 -14.57 7.79 0.53
N ILE A 36 -13.26 7.95 0.28
CA ILE A 36 -12.71 9.16 -0.31
C ILE A 36 -13.26 9.36 -1.72
N GLU A 37 -13.16 8.36 -2.59
CA GLU A 37 -13.55 8.50 -3.99
C GLU A 37 -15.07 8.63 -4.18
N THR A 38 -15.86 8.09 -3.24
CA THR A 38 -17.33 8.20 -3.27
C THR A 38 -17.84 9.53 -2.72
N PHE A 39 -17.29 9.99 -1.60
CA PHE A 39 -17.89 11.09 -0.82
C PHE A 39 -17.08 12.39 -0.86
N CYS A 40 -15.76 12.33 -1.03
CA CYS A 40 -14.91 13.52 -1.01
C CYS A 40 -14.87 14.20 -2.38
N LYS A 41 -14.80 15.54 -2.35
CA LYS A 41 -14.72 16.39 -3.54
C LYS A 41 -13.65 17.45 -3.35
N HIS A 42 -13.03 17.87 -4.45
CA HIS A 42 -12.08 18.98 -4.42
C HIS A 42 -12.79 20.28 -4.01
N THR A 43 -12.13 21.10 -3.19
CA THR A 43 -12.64 22.41 -2.72
C THR A 43 -11.97 23.60 -3.40
N LYS A 44 -11.05 23.34 -4.34
CA LYS A 44 -10.21 24.34 -5.00
C LYS A 44 -10.35 24.24 -6.51
N SER A 45 -10.36 25.40 -7.16
CA SER A 45 -10.26 25.48 -8.62
C SER A 45 -8.93 24.89 -9.11
N PRO A 46 -8.89 24.29 -10.31
CA PRO A 46 -9.98 24.21 -11.30
C PRO A 46 -10.98 23.06 -11.05
N PHE A 47 -10.73 22.17 -10.09
CA PHE A 47 -11.50 20.92 -9.94
C PHE A 47 -12.63 21.00 -8.90
N ASN A 48 -12.98 22.20 -8.43
CA ASN A 48 -13.94 22.37 -7.34
C ASN A 48 -15.26 21.63 -7.60
N GLY A 49 -15.67 20.78 -6.66
CA GLY A 49 -16.88 19.96 -6.72
C GLY A 49 -16.75 18.65 -7.48
N GLN A 50 -15.61 18.37 -8.12
CA GLN A 50 -15.32 17.08 -8.76
C GLN A 50 -14.92 16.03 -7.71
N PRO A 51 -15.20 14.72 -7.95
CA PRO A 51 -14.74 13.64 -7.08
C PRO A 51 -13.23 13.67 -6.88
N PHE A 52 -12.77 13.32 -5.68
CA PHE A 52 -11.35 13.19 -5.38
C PHE A 52 -10.90 11.75 -5.64
N ILE A 53 -10.25 11.51 -6.78
CA ILE A 53 -9.75 10.18 -7.17
C ILE A 53 -8.29 10.06 -6.74
N LEU A 54 -7.95 8.97 -6.05
CA LEU A 54 -6.62 8.75 -5.50
C LEU A 54 -5.66 8.23 -6.56
N GLU A 55 -4.40 8.65 -6.46
CA GLU A 55 -3.32 8.05 -7.25
C GLU A 55 -2.89 6.71 -6.62
N LEU A 56 -2.29 5.82 -7.40
CA LEU A 56 -1.95 4.45 -6.96
C LEU A 56 -0.98 4.36 -5.77
N TRP A 57 -0.41 5.47 -5.34
CA TRP A 57 0.57 5.57 -4.25
C TRP A 57 0.03 6.30 -3.01
N GLU A 58 -1.20 6.81 -3.07
CA GLU A 58 -1.95 7.41 -1.95
C GLU A 58 -2.78 6.35 -1.22
#